data_AF-A0A537VUI5-F1
#
_entry.id   AF-A0A537VUI5-F1
#
_cell.length_a   1.000
_cell.length_b   1.000
_cell.length_c   1.000
_cell.angle_alpha   90.00
_cell.angle_beta   90.00
_cell.angle_gamma   90.00
#
_symmetry.space_group_name_H-M   'P 1'
#
loop_
_entity.id
_entity.type
_entity.pdbx_description
1 polymer ?
#
loop_
_entity_poly.entity_id
_entity_poly.type
_entity_poly.pdbx_seq_one_letter_code
_entity_poly.pdbx_strand_id
1 'polypeptide(L)'
;DVVPLDLPEQRLETRSVWYTVPDQILADAKIEPPDVGGSAHAAEHTGIGLLPLFAMCDRWDIGGVSTPLHQDTGACTVFIYDGYPGGAGIAERGFEAGAEHLGATLEAIAGCHCESGCPSCVQSPKCGNGNEPLDKHGAIRMLSTILRRRPLRVVR
;
A
#
# COMPACT_ATOMS: atom_id res chain seq x y z
N ASP A 1 -8.16 5.40 31.46
CA ASP A 1 -9.55 5.12 31.07
C ASP A 1 -9.71 5.26 29.56
N VAL A 2 -10.35 4.27 28.91
CA VAL A 2 -10.74 4.35 27.49
C VAL A 2 -12.24 4.59 27.46
N VAL A 3 -12.68 5.67 26.80
CA VAL A 3 -14.10 6.03 26.68
C VAL A 3 -14.54 5.78 25.23
N PRO A 4 -15.68 5.11 24.98
CA PRO A 4 -16.21 4.91 23.64
C PRO A 4 -16.45 6.24 22.92
N LEU A 5 -16.01 6.33 21.67
CA LEU A 5 -16.24 7.50 20.82
C LEU A 5 -17.59 7.37 20.11
N ASP A 6 -18.56 8.20 20.49
CA ASP A 6 -19.88 8.28 19.86
C ASP A 6 -19.89 9.45 18.86
N LEU A 7 -19.54 9.14 17.61
CA LEU A 7 -19.57 10.08 16.49
C LEU A 7 -20.21 9.40 15.26
N PRO A 8 -20.95 10.15 14.43
CA PRO A 8 -21.54 9.58 13.21
C PRO A 8 -20.45 9.17 12.22
N GLU A 9 -20.67 8.03 11.56
CA GLU A 9 -19.84 7.55 10.45
C GLU A 9 -19.67 8.65 9.39
N GLN A 10 -18.44 8.89 8.97
CA GLN A 10 -18.12 9.77 7.85
C GLN A 10 -17.81 8.91 6.63
N ARG A 11 -18.40 9.25 5.48
CA ARG A 11 -18.20 8.53 4.22
C ARG A 11 -17.56 9.43 3.18
N LEU A 12 -16.54 8.91 2.51
CA LEU A 12 -15.88 9.55 1.38
C LEU A 12 -16.07 8.67 0.14
N GLU A 13 -16.90 9.13 -0.80
CA GLU A 13 -16.99 8.52 -2.13
C GLU A 13 -15.88 9.10 -3.01
N THR A 14 -14.95 8.27 -3.46
CA THR A 14 -13.72 8.69 -4.17
C THR A 14 -13.21 7.61 -5.14
N ARG A 15 -12.09 7.89 -5.82
CA ARG A 15 -11.39 6.99 -6.73
C ARG A 15 -10.17 6.36 -6.05
N SER A 16 -9.84 5.13 -6.45
CA SER A 16 -8.70 4.38 -5.93
C SER A 16 -8.03 3.57 -7.02
N VAL A 17 -6.71 3.42 -6.89
CA VAL A 17 -5.92 2.38 -7.54
C VAL A 17 -5.59 1.32 -6.50
N TRP A 18 -5.61 0.05 -6.90
CA TRP A 18 -5.24 -1.05 -6.03
C TRP A 18 -4.49 -2.14 -6.78
N TYR A 19 -3.79 -2.97 -6.02
CA TYR A 19 -3.25 -4.22 -6.51
C TYR A 19 -3.58 -5.34 -5.52
N THR A 20 -3.90 -6.49 -6.09
CA THR A 20 -4.16 -7.72 -5.34
C THR A 20 -2.89 -8.59 -5.33
N VAL A 21 -2.64 -9.25 -4.21
CA VAL A 21 -1.53 -10.19 -4.02
C VAL A 21 -2.13 -11.58 -3.80
N PRO A 22 -2.26 -12.40 -4.86
CA PRO A 22 -2.77 -13.76 -4.74
C PRO A 22 -1.94 -14.61 -3.77
N ASP A 23 -2.56 -15.60 -3.12
CA ASP A 23 -1.88 -16.49 -2.16
C ASP A 23 -0.63 -17.15 -2.72
N GLN A 24 -0.62 -17.49 -4.01
CA GLN A 24 0.57 -18.04 -4.66
C GLN A 24 1.76 -17.07 -4.63
N ILE A 25 1.52 -15.76 -4.74
CA ILE A 25 2.58 -14.74 -4.62
C ILE A 25 3.07 -14.65 -3.17
N LEU A 26 2.16 -14.73 -2.19
CA LEU A 26 2.52 -14.72 -0.77
C LEU A 26 3.37 -15.95 -0.41
N ALA A 27 2.98 -17.13 -0.90
CA ALA A 27 3.73 -18.38 -0.72
C ALA A 27 5.12 -18.30 -1.36
N ASP A 28 5.22 -17.82 -2.60
CA ASP A 28 6.50 -17.60 -3.29
C ASP A 28 7.41 -16.60 -2.53
N ALA A 29 6.81 -15.55 -1.98
CA ALA A 29 7.50 -14.55 -1.17
C ALA A 29 7.87 -15.07 0.23
N LYS A 30 7.43 -16.29 0.59
CA LYS A 30 7.61 -16.88 1.94
C LYS A 30 7.07 -15.93 3.01
N ILE A 31 5.82 -15.53 2.85
CA ILE A 31 5.08 -14.70 3.81
C ILE A 31 3.98 -15.58 4.37
N GLU A 32 4.09 -15.89 5.66
CA GLU A 32 3.10 -16.70 6.36
C GLU A 32 1.86 -15.85 6.68
N PRO A 33 0.67 -16.45 6.84
CA PRO A 33 -0.58 -15.72 7.07
C PRO A 33 -0.53 -14.63 8.17
N PRO A 34 0.14 -14.84 9.33
CA PRO A 34 0.25 -13.79 10.35
C PRO A 34 1.03 -12.55 9.91
N ASP A 35 1.95 -12.69 8.95
CA ASP A 35 2.88 -11.62 8.52
C ASP A 35 2.35 -10.84 7.30
N VAL A 36 1.28 -11.33 6.66
CA VAL A 36 0.69 -10.72 5.45
C VAL A 36 0.27 -9.28 5.72
N GLY A 37 -0.41 -9.04 6.85
CA GLY A 37 -0.90 -7.71 7.22
C GLY A 37 0.24 -6.70 7.36
N GLY A 38 1.26 -7.04 8.14
CA GLY A 38 2.43 -6.16 8.35
C GLY A 38 3.23 -5.93 7.07
N SER A 39 3.34 -6.94 6.21
CA SER A 39 4.04 -6.85 4.92
C SER A 39 3.30 -5.91 3.95
N ALA A 40 1.98 -6.07 3.83
CA ALA A 40 1.15 -5.25 2.96
C ALA A 40 1.09 -3.79 3.45
N HIS A 41 0.98 -3.59 4.75
CA HIS A 41 0.93 -2.26 5.38
C HIS A 41 2.26 -1.49 5.23
N ALA A 42 3.39 -2.18 5.36
CA ALA A 42 4.69 -1.57 5.09
C ALA A 42 4.86 -1.17 3.60
N ALA A 43 4.42 -2.02 2.67
CA ALA A 43 4.44 -1.71 1.24
C ALA A 43 3.50 -0.53 0.89
N GLU A 44 2.31 -0.51 1.47
CA GLU A 44 1.33 0.57 1.35
C GLU A 44 1.91 1.92 1.77
N HIS A 45 2.50 2.00 2.97
CA HIS A 45 3.05 3.24 3.51
C HIS A 45 4.11 3.87 2.59
N THR A 46 5.03 3.05 2.08
CA THR A 46 6.05 3.54 1.14
C THR A 46 5.42 3.89 -0.20
N GLY A 47 4.48 3.09 -0.71
CA GLY A 47 3.76 3.37 -1.94
C GLY A 47 3.04 4.72 -1.91
N ILE A 48 2.25 4.99 -0.86
CA ILE A 48 1.61 6.29 -0.63
C ILE A 48 2.66 7.41 -0.56
N GLY A 49 3.79 7.16 0.09
CA GLY A 49 4.87 8.13 0.23
C GLY A 49 5.54 8.52 -1.09
N LEU A 50 5.60 7.60 -2.06
CA LEU A 50 6.24 7.84 -3.35
C LEU A 50 5.27 8.27 -4.46
N LEU A 51 3.96 7.99 -4.32
CA LEU A 51 2.98 8.34 -5.35
C LEU A 51 2.99 9.84 -5.75
N PRO A 52 3.26 10.82 -4.85
CA PRO A 52 3.46 12.21 -5.23
C PRO A 52 4.46 12.45 -6.37
N LEU A 53 5.50 11.61 -6.49
CA LEU A 53 6.50 11.73 -7.56
C LEU A 53 5.96 11.37 -8.95
N PHE A 54 4.88 10.60 -9.02
CA PHE A 54 4.25 10.15 -10.27
C PHE A 54 3.01 10.98 -10.63
N ALA A 55 2.25 11.41 -9.62
CA ALA A 55 0.98 12.11 -9.79
C ALA A 55 1.07 13.63 -9.61
N MET A 56 2.22 14.19 -9.21
CA MET A 56 2.43 15.62 -8.94
C MET A 56 1.38 16.21 -7.97
N CYS A 57 1.13 15.51 -6.86
CA CYS A 57 0.21 15.92 -5.80
C CYS A 57 0.94 16.03 -4.46
N ASP A 58 0.26 16.57 -3.44
CA ASP A 58 0.78 16.54 -2.08
C ASP A 58 0.48 15.19 -1.41
N ARG A 59 1.33 14.75 -0.48
CA ARG A 59 1.08 13.54 0.31
C ARG A 59 -0.23 13.62 1.11
N TRP A 60 -0.68 14.82 1.48
CA TRP A 60 -1.94 15.04 2.18
C TRP A 60 -3.17 14.75 1.30
N ASP A 61 -3.03 14.80 -0.02
CA ASP A 61 -4.11 14.53 -0.99
C ASP A 61 -4.39 13.04 -1.20
N ILE A 62 -3.66 12.16 -0.52
CA ILE A 62 -3.68 10.71 -0.76
C ILE A 62 -3.98 9.96 0.54
N GLY A 63 -4.91 9.01 0.49
CA GLY A 63 -5.12 8.01 1.53
C GLY A 63 -4.76 6.62 1.04
N GLY A 64 -4.80 5.65 1.94
CA GLY A 64 -4.70 4.25 1.57
C GLY A 64 -5.20 3.35 2.67
N VAL A 65 -5.38 2.09 2.29
CA VAL A 65 -5.63 0.99 3.21
C VAL A 65 -5.06 -0.29 2.62
N SER A 66 -4.48 -1.13 3.46
CA SER A 66 -4.14 -2.51 3.14
C SER A 66 -4.97 -3.48 3.98
N THR A 67 -5.35 -4.60 3.38
CA THR A 67 -6.01 -5.70 4.08
C THR A 67 -5.37 -7.04 3.69
N PRO A 68 -5.10 -7.93 4.66
CA PRO A 68 -4.57 -9.26 4.35
C PRO A 68 -5.56 -10.14 3.57
N LEU A 69 -6.86 -9.83 3.63
CA LEU A 69 -7.90 -10.50 2.85
C LEU A 69 -9.07 -9.54 2.61
N HIS A 70 -9.22 -9.03 1.39
CA HIS A 70 -10.37 -8.22 1.01
C HIS A 70 -11.54 -9.12 0.57
N GLN A 71 -12.74 -8.87 1.09
CA GLN A 71 -13.93 -9.71 0.85
C GLN A 71 -14.30 -9.82 -0.65
N ASP A 72 -14.16 -8.73 -1.41
CA ASP A 72 -14.59 -8.71 -2.82
C ASP A 72 -13.53 -9.26 -3.77
N THR A 73 -12.24 -9.15 -3.41
CA THR A 73 -11.15 -9.65 -4.28
C THR A 73 -10.73 -11.07 -3.90
N GLY A 74 -11.06 -11.51 -2.68
CA GLY A 74 -10.65 -12.81 -2.14
C GLY A 74 -9.14 -12.92 -1.89
N ALA A 75 -8.40 -11.82 -1.86
CA ALA A 75 -6.95 -11.81 -1.71
C ALA A 75 -6.46 -10.63 -0.84
N CYS A 76 -5.20 -10.70 -0.40
CA CYS A 76 -4.50 -9.54 0.15
C CYS A 76 -4.53 -8.40 -0.87
N THR A 77 -4.95 -7.21 -0.45
CA THR A 77 -5.15 -6.07 -1.36
C THR A 77 -4.65 -4.79 -0.71
N VAL A 78 -3.90 -4.00 -1.49
CA VAL A 78 -3.43 -2.67 -1.09
C VAL A 78 -4.10 -1.65 -1.98
N PHE A 79 -4.77 -0.67 -1.35
CA PHE A 79 -5.48 0.43 -1.99
C PHE A 79 -4.75 1.74 -1.70
N ILE A 80 -4.64 2.58 -2.73
CA ILE A 80 -4.27 3.99 -2.61
C ILE A 80 -5.38 4.80 -3.27
N TYR A 81 -5.90 5.81 -2.58
CA TYR A 81 -7.09 6.53 -3.02
C TYR A 81 -6.95 8.04 -2.87
N ASP A 82 -7.75 8.75 -3.65
CA ASP A 82 -7.75 10.22 -3.67
C ASP A 82 -8.45 10.73 -2.41
N GLY A 83 -7.81 11.64 -1.70
CA GLY A 83 -8.34 12.29 -0.49
C GLY A 83 -9.44 13.33 -0.76
N TYR A 84 -10.07 13.29 -1.94
CA TYR A 84 -11.03 14.28 -2.40
C TYR A 84 -12.34 13.63 -2.89
N PRO A 85 -13.54 14.16 -2.56
CA PRO A 85 -14.80 13.61 -3.03
C PRO A 85 -14.88 13.52 -4.56
N GLY A 86 -15.28 12.35 -5.07
CA GLY A 86 -15.38 12.06 -6.51
C GLY A 86 -14.04 11.74 -7.21
N GLY A 87 -12.91 11.90 -6.52
CA GLY A 87 -11.56 11.76 -7.08
C GLY A 87 -11.00 13.07 -7.63
N ALA A 88 -9.67 13.16 -7.64
CA ALA A 88 -8.87 14.27 -8.17
C ALA A 88 -7.98 13.86 -9.35
N GLY A 89 -7.98 12.58 -9.74
CA GLY A 89 -7.17 12.05 -10.83
C GLY A 89 -5.87 11.37 -10.36
N ILE A 90 -5.62 11.28 -9.04
CA ILE A 90 -4.35 10.76 -8.51
C ILE A 90 -4.30 9.24 -8.67
N ALA A 91 -5.40 8.55 -8.36
CA ALA A 91 -5.57 7.13 -8.56
C ALA A 91 -5.34 6.73 -10.03
N GLU A 92 -5.87 7.50 -10.97
CA GLU A 92 -5.69 7.27 -12.41
C GLU A 92 -4.21 7.38 -12.80
N ARG A 93 -3.49 8.39 -12.31
CA ARG A 93 -2.03 8.51 -12.50
C ARG A 93 -1.27 7.36 -11.86
N GLY A 94 -1.68 6.92 -10.66
CA GLY A 94 -1.11 5.76 -10.00
C GLY A 94 -1.31 4.48 -10.80
N PHE A 95 -2.47 4.32 -11.45
CA PHE A 95 -2.75 3.19 -12.33
C PHE A 95 -1.86 3.22 -13.59
N GLU A 96 -1.70 4.39 -14.22
CA GLU A 96 -0.80 4.59 -15.36
C GLU A 96 0.66 4.24 -15.02
N ALA A 97 1.15 4.70 -13.86
CA ALA A 97 2.50 4.41 -13.39
C ALA A 97 2.70 2.93 -13.02
N GLY A 98 1.69 2.31 -12.40
CA GLY A 98 1.59 0.88 -12.15
C GLY A 98 2.87 0.25 -11.60
N ALA A 99 3.56 -0.53 -12.44
CA ALA A 99 4.78 -1.23 -12.02
C ALA A 99 6.00 -0.33 -11.80
N GLU A 100 6.06 0.84 -12.42
CA GLU A 100 7.12 1.81 -12.17
C GLU A 100 7.03 2.32 -10.73
N HIS A 101 5.80 2.64 -10.28
CA HIS A 101 5.52 3.03 -8.90
C HIS A 101 5.83 1.91 -7.90
N LEU A 102 5.46 0.66 -8.19
CA LEU A 102 5.81 -0.49 -7.36
C LEU A 102 7.33 -0.76 -7.32
N GLY A 103 8.02 -0.56 -8.45
CA GLY A 103 9.47 -0.66 -8.55
C GLY A 103 10.18 0.36 -7.67
N ALA A 104 9.81 1.63 -7.80
CA ALA A 104 10.32 2.71 -6.95
C ALA A 104 10.03 2.46 -5.46
N THR A 105 8.85 1.91 -5.15
CA THR A 105 8.47 1.51 -3.78
C THR A 105 9.43 0.45 -3.25
N LEU A 106 9.69 -0.62 -4.00
CA LEU A 106 10.65 -1.64 -3.61
C LEU A 106 12.06 -1.06 -3.41
N GLU A 107 12.53 -0.23 -4.34
CA GLU A 107 13.85 0.40 -4.28
C GLU A 107 14.02 1.26 -3.02
N ALA A 108 13.01 2.08 -2.68
CA ALA A 108 13.07 2.92 -1.49
C ALA A 108 13.11 2.11 -0.18
N ILE A 109 12.30 1.04 -0.06
CA ILE A 109 12.30 0.19 1.13
C ILE A 109 13.64 -0.57 1.24
N ALA A 110 14.08 -1.19 0.15
CA ALA A 110 15.30 -2.00 0.11
C ALA A 110 16.58 -1.17 0.28
N GLY A 111 16.59 0.08 -0.23
CA GLY A 111 17.72 1.00 -0.10
C GLY A 111 17.87 1.64 1.28
N CYS A 112 16.87 1.53 2.16
CA CYS A 112 16.95 2.10 3.50
C CYS A 112 17.81 1.23 4.43
N HIS A 113 18.79 1.82 5.12
CA HIS A 113 19.72 1.12 6.01
C HIS A 113 19.17 0.74 7.40
N CYS A 114 17.90 1.05 7.70
CA CYS A 114 17.31 0.63 8.98
C CYS A 114 17.06 -0.88 9.04
N GLU A 115 17.04 -1.45 10.24
CA GLU A 115 16.84 -2.88 10.44
C GLU A 115 15.37 -3.29 10.24
N SER A 116 14.46 -2.75 11.06
CA SER A 116 13.06 -3.19 11.14
C SER A 116 12.05 -2.26 10.46
N GLY A 117 12.48 -1.07 10.03
CA GLY A 117 11.58 -0.03 9.51
C GLY A 117 11.77 1.31 10.24
N CYS A 118 11.58 2.43 9.56
CA CYS A 118 11.73 3.77 10.12
C CYS A 118 10.88 4.81 9.36
N PRO A 119 10.80 6.07 9.86
CA PRO A 119 10.11 7.17 9.18
C PRO A 119 10.53 7.44 7.74
N SER A 120 11.76 7.05 7.36
CA SER A 120 12.28 7.25 6.00
C SER A 120 11.87 6.17 4.99
N CYS A 121 11.26 5.05 5.43
CA CYS A 121 10.85 3.97 4.52
C CYS A 121 9.39 3.56 4.71
N VAL A 122 9.09 2.80 5.77
CA VAL A 122 7.83 2.06 5.92
C VAL A 122 6.88 2.65 6.97
N GLN A 123 7.29 3.68 7.73
CA GLN A 123 6.39 4.36 8.65
C GLN A 123 5.68 5.53 7.97
N SER A 124 4.44 5.78 8.38
CA SER A 124 3.65 6.92 7.94
C SER A 124 3.17 7.77 9.11
N PRO A 125 3.26 9.11 9.02
CA PRO A 125 2.64 10.00 10.01
C PRO A 125 1.10 10.02 9.91
N LYS A 126 0.52 9.46 8.84
CA LYS A 126 -0.93 9.37 8.61
C LYS A 126 -1.51 8.00 9.01
N CYS A 127 -0.69 7.10 9.58
CA CYS A 127 -1.14 5.75 9.93
C CYS A 127 -2.14 5.80 11.09
N GLY A 128 -3.40 5.45 10.82
CA GLY A 128 -4.44 5.32 11.86
C GLY A 128 -4.20 4.15 12.81
N ASN A 129 -3.41 3.15 12.40
CA ASN A 129 -3.08 1.96 13.19
C ASN A 129 -1.77 2.13 14.00
N GLY A 130 -1.24 3.35 14.13
CA GLY A 130 -0.08 3.62 14.96
C GLY A 130 1.23 3.00 14.47
N ASN A 131 1.35 2.72 13.17
CA ASN A 131 2.49 2.04 12.55
C ASN A 131 2.72 0.60 13.08
N GLU A 132 1.65 -0.11 13.45
CA GLU A 132 1.70 -1.51 13.91
C GLU A 132 0.56 -2.33 13.29
N PRO A 133 0.81 -3.53 12.73
CA PRO A 133 2.13 -4.11 12.46
C PRO A 133 2.79 -3.53 11.20
N LEU A 134 4.12 -3.53 11.17
CA LEU A 134 4.92 -3.23 9.97
C LEU A 134 6.01 -4.29 9.81
N ASP A 135 6.05 -4.96 8.65
CA ASP A 135 7.14 -5.88 8.29
C ASP A 135 7.86 -5.37 7.03
N LYS A 136 8.99 -4.70 7.25
CA LYS A 136 9.87 -4.21 6.19
C LYS A 136 10.36 -5.34 5.28
N HIS A 137 10.81 -6.45 5.85
CA HIS A 137 11.41 -7.53 5.07
C HIS A 137 10.34 -8.29 4.27
N GLY A 138 9.17 -8.49 4.87
CA GLY A 138 8.01 -9.04 4.20
C GLY A 138 7.56 -8.18 3.02
N ALA A 139 7.48 -6.85 3.19
CA ALA A 139 7.18 -5.92 2.09
C ALA A 139 8.18 -6.03 0.93
N ILE A 140 9.49 -6.09 1.21
CA ILE A 140 10.53 -6.28 0.19
C ILE A 140 10.32 -7.59 -0.57
N ARG A 141 10.08 -8.71 0.13
CA ARG A 141 9.85 -10.02 -0.50
C ARG A 141 8.57 -10.02 -1.34
N MET A 142 7.50 -9.41 -0.84
CA MET A 142 6.21 -9.29 -1.54
C MET A 142 6.37 -8.53 -2.85
N LEU A 143 6.86 -7.29 -2.80
CA LEU A 143 7.04 -6.43 -3.97
C LEU A 143 8.02 -7.03 -4.98
N SER A 144 9.13 -7.61 -4.49
CA SER A 144 10.09 -8.31 -5.35
C SER A 144 9.46 -9.46 -6.13
N THR A 145 8.54 -10.21 -5.50
CA THR A 145 7.89 -11.36 -6.12
C THR A 145 6.83 -10.91 -7.13
N ILE A 146 6.06 -9.87 -6.81
CA ILE A 146 5.10 -9.24 -7.72
C ILE A 146 5.80 -8.79 -9.01
N LEU A 147 6.92 -8.07 -8.88
CA LEU A 147 7.63 -7.48 -10.02
C LEU A 147 8.35 -8.53 -10.88
N ARG A 148 8.81 -9.64 -10.30
CA ARG A 148 9.47 -10.73 -11.04
C ARG A 148 8.53 -11.52 -11.96
N ARG A 149 7.23 -11.57 -11.66
CA ARG A 149 6.27 -12.43 -12.37
C ARG A 149 5.62 -11.80 -13.62
N ARG A 150 6.11 -10.68 -14.17
CA ARG A 150 5.53 -10.03 -15.37
C ARG A 150 6.38 -10.18 -16.64
N PRO A 151 5.72 -10.19 -17.82
CA PRO A 151 5.36 -8.94 -18.50
C PRO A 151 3.86 -8.63 -18.36
N LEU A 152 3.54 -7.35 -18.16
CA LEU A 152 2.21 -6.87 -17.80
C LEU A 152 1.24 -7.05 -19.00
N ARG A 153 0.20 -7.86 -18.87
CA ARG A 153 -0.97 -7.75 -19.75
C ARG A 153 -1.86 -6.65 -19.18
N VAL A 154 -1.87 -5.49 -19.83
CA VAL A 154 -2.75 -4.36 -19.50
C VAL A 154 -4.14 -4.70 -20.05
N VAL A 155 -5.11 -4.91 -19.17
CA VAL A 155 -6.53 -4.91 -19.54
C VAL A 155 -7.05 -3.52 -19.18
N ARG A 156 -7.62 -2.84 -20.18
CA ARG A 156 -8.33 -1.56 -20.00
C ARG A 156 -9.66 -1.78 -19.32
#